data_AF-A0A6L8KAM8-F1
#
_entry.id   AF-A0A6L8KAM8-F1
#
_cell.length_a   1.000
_cell.length_b   1.000
_cell.length_c   1.000
_cell.angle_alpha   90.00
_cell.angle_beta   90.00
_cell.angle_gamma   90.00
#
_symmetry.space_group_name_H-M   'P 1'
#
loop_
_entity.id
_entity.type
_entity.pdbx_description
1 polymer ?
#
loop_
_entity_poly.entity_id
_entity_poly.type
_entity_poly.pdbx_seq_one_letter_code
_entity_poly.pdbx_strand_id
1 'polypeptide(L)'
;MLKYLLALPLAIAIPVMAAPTEARPSAVITSSSCDAEWPASSVANQESGTTEMQVLVKPDGRASDIKISISSGYRELDMASVTAAAKCTYALRPADGARQDEWQQLKFKWEPGKAKAKAEYYVCAKPEWPKEALRNEYQGTVQLGFLIGTDGKVRDSRIEKTSGHAILDVTAQDALSRCQFKPSSENGQPVEHWFSMQYRWLLN
;
A
#
# COMPACT_ATOMS: atom_id res chain seq x y z
N MET A 1 -79.17 -34.43 6.46
CA MET A 1 -78.14 -33.77 7.31
C MET A 1 -77.10 -34.83 7.62
N LEU A 2 -75.81 -34.79 7.35
CA LEU A 2 -74.85 -33.77 6.91
C LEU A 2 -73.68 -34.56 6.26
N LYS A 3 -73.22 -34.19 5.05
CA LYS A 3 -72.06 -34.79 4.35
C LYS A 3 -70.76 -34.30 5.00
N TYR A 4 -69.94 -35.17 5.57
CA TYR A 4 -68.54 -34.83 5.91
C TYR A 4 -67.64 -35.19 4.72
N LEU A 5 -67.25 -34.17 3.97
CA LEU A 5 -66.19 -34.23 2.96
C LEU A 5 -64.84 -34.25 3.67
N LEU A 6 -64.07 -35.32 3.47
CA LEU A 6 -62.65 -35.39 3.81
C LEU A 6 -61.89 -34.42 2.92
N ALA A 7 -61.32 -33.36 3.50
CA ALA A 7 -60.36 -32.50 2.82
C ALA A 7 -58.99 -33.21 2.81
N LEU A 8 -58.53 -33.63 1.63
CA LEU A 8 -57.14 -34.03 1.42
C LEU A 8 -56.25 -32.77 1.46
N PRO A 9 -55.14 -32.75 2.22
CA PRO A 9 -54.18 -31.68 2.11
C PRO A 9 -53.45 -31.80 0.77
N LEU A 10 -53.54 -30.75 -0.05
CA LEU A 10 -52.74 -30.58 -1.25
C LEU A 10 -51.29 -30.37 -0.81
N ALA A 11 -50.44 -31.38 -0.97
CA ALA A 11 -48.99 -31.22 -0.77
C ALA A 11 -48.44 -30.31 -1.87
N ILE A 12 -48.19 -29.04 -1.55
CA ILE A 12 -47.47 -28.12 -2.42
C ILE A 12 -45.99 -28.53 -2.38
N ALA A 13 -45.51 -29.18 -3.45
CA ALA A 13 -44.09 -29.35 -3.67
C ALA A 13 -43.49 -27.98 -3.98
N ILE A 14 -42.76 -27.41 -3.03
CA ILE A 14 -41.94 -26.21 -3.27
C ILE A 14 -40.81 -26.65 -4.23
N PRO A 15 -40.63 -26.03 -5.39
CA PRO A 15 -39.45 -26.29 -6.20
C PRO A 15 -38.23 -25.86 -5.39
N VAL A 16 -37.35 -26.81 -5.09
CA VAL A 16 -35.99 -26.49 -4.62
C VAL A 16 -35.34 -25.69 -5.75
N MET A 17 -35.24 -24.38 -5.58
CA MET A 17 -34.34 -23.58 -6.41
C MET A 17 -32.95 -24.17 -6.23
N ALA A 18 -32.34 -24.63 -7.33
CA ALA A 18 -30.93 -24.96 -7.35
C ALA A 18 -30.17 -23.78 -6.72
N ALA A 19 -29.42 -24.07 -5.67
CA ALA A 19 -28.49 -23.10 -5.10
C ALA A 19 -27.59 -22.57 -6.25
N PRO A 20 -27.27 -21.26 -6.26
CA PRO A 20 -26.33 -20.75 -7.24
C PRO A 20 -25.01 -21.53 -7.13
N THR A 21 -24.56 -21.95 -8.31
CA THR A 21 -23.33 -22.66 -8.65
C THR A 21 -22.19 -22.39 -7.68
N GLU A 22 -21.54 -23.48 -7.28
CA GLU A 22 -20.33 -23.56 -6.45
C GLU A 22 -19.37 -22.37 -6.65
N ALA A 23 -18.88 -21.84 -5.54
CA ALA A 23 -17.86 -20.82 -5.49
C ALA A 23 -16.66 -21.22 -6.38
N ARG A 24 -16.50 -20.54 -7.51
CA ARG A 24 -15.32 -20.70 -8.35
C ARG A 24 -14.10 -20.25 -7.53
N PRO A 25 -13.03 -21.06 -7.45
CA PRO A 25 -11.84 -20.67 -6.71
C PRO A 25 -11.29 -19.38 -7.34
N SER A 26 -11.27 -18.31 -6.56
CA SER A 26 -10.67 -17.04 -6.93
C SER A 26 -9.24 -17.31 -7.40
N ALA A 27 -8.90 -16.89 -8.62
CA ALA A 27 -7.56 -17.08 -9.15
C ALA A 27 -6.55 -16.51 -8.15
N VAL A 28 -5.56 -17.33 -7.78
CA VAL A 28 -4.46 -16.91 -6.91
C VAL A 28 -3.68 -15.85 -7.69
N ILE A 29 -3.85 -14.59 -7.33
CA ILE A 29 -3.08 -13.48 -7.89
C ILE A 29 -1.62 -13.69 -7.49
N THR A 30 -0.77 -14.14 -8.41
CA THR A 30 0.68 -14.06 -8.27
C THR A 30 1.12 -12.62 -8.55
N SER A 31 0.78 -11.68 -7.66
CA SER A 31 1.15 -10.26 -7.79
C SER A 31 2.51 -9.99 -7.17
N SER A 32 3.57 -10.20 -7.94
CA SER A 32 4.89 -9.64 -7.61
C SER A 32 5.01 -8.15 -7.99
N SER A 33 3.92 -7.48 -8.42
CA SER A 33 3.95 -6.11 -8.96
C SER A 33 2.95 -5.13 -8.32
N CYS A 34 2.15 -5.59 -7.37
CA CYS A 34 1.14 -4.76 -6.70
C CYS A 34 1.67 -4.10 -5.43
N ASP A 35 2.94 -3.69 -5.42
CA ASP A 35 3.51 -3.03 -4.26
C ASP A 35 2.77 -1.71 -4.02
N ALA A 36 1.94 -1.69 -2.97
CA ALA A 36 1.28 -0.47 -2.54
C ALA A 36 2.26 0.35 -1.70
N GLU A 37 2.46 1.60 -2.14
CA GLU A 37 3.16 2.59 -1.36
C GLU A 37 2.26 3.03 -0.21
N TRP A 38 2.77 2.94 1.02
CA TRP A 38 2.01 3.35 2.19
C TRP A 38 2.01 4.87 2.31
N PRO A 39 0.83 5.52 2.34
CA PRO A 39 0.72 6.97 2.46
C PRO A 39 1.49 7.51 3.66
N ALA A 40 2.30 8.55 3.45
CA ALA A 40 3.09 9.14 4.51
C ALA A 40 2.24 9.60 5.71
N SER A 41 1.03 10.12 5.44
CA SER A 41 0.03 10.49 6.47
C SER A 41 -0.44 9.28 7.29
N SER A 42 -0.75 8.16 6.64
CA SER A 42 -1.20 6.95 7.34
C SER A 42 -0.07 6.26 8.10
N VAL A 43 1.18 6.33 7.62
CA VAL A 43 2.35 5.89 8.41
C VAL A 43 2.51 6.77 9.64
N ALA A 44 2.48 8.09 9.45
CA ALA A 44 2.51 9.05 10.54
C ALA A 44 1.44 8.73 11.58
N ASN A 45 0.21 8.46 11.17
CA ASN A 45 -0.89 8.23 12.10
C ASN A 45 -0.98 6.79 12.63
N GLN A 46 -0.02 5.91 12.29
CA GLN A 46 -0.06 4.47 12.56
C GLN A 46 -1.38 3.80 12.12
N GLU A 47 -2.01 4.34 11.09
CA GLU A 47 -3.29 3.88 10.59
C GLU A 47 -3.10 2.49 10.00
N SER A 48 -3.82 1.53 10.55
CA SER A 48 -3.80 0.15 10.11
C SER A 48 -5.18 -0.28 9.69
N GLY A 49 -5.25 -1.22 8.76
CA GLY A 49 -6.52 -1.63 8.19
C GLY A 49 -6.36 -2.69 7.11
N THR A 50 -7.48 -3.14 6.59
CA THR A 50 -7.52 -4.05 5.45
C THR A 50 -8.42 -3.44 4.39
N THR A 51 -7.90 -3.34 3.17
CA THR A 51 -8.71 -2.95 2.02
C THR A 51 -8.91 -4.19 1.15
N GLU A 52 -10.16 -4.56 0.88
CA GLU A 52 -10.49 -5.62 -0.07
C GLU A 52 -11.22 -5.01 -1.25
N MET A 53 -10.87 -5.44 -2.46
CA MET A 53 -11.45 -4.89 -3.68
C MET A 53 -11.63 -5.95 -4.76
N GLN A 54 -12.59 -5.69 -5.63
CA GLN A 54 -12.79 -6.41 -6.88
C GLN A 54 -12.19 -5.58 -8.03
N VAL A 55 -11.36 -6.21 -8.84
CA VAL A 55 -10.71 -5.59 -9.99
C VAL A 55 -11.14 -6.30 -11.27
N LEU A 56 -11.72 -5.57 -12.22
CA LEU A 56 -12.05 -6.09 -13.53
C LEU A 56 -10.81 -6.08 -14.41
N VAL A 57 -10.26 -7.25 -14.67
CA VAL A 57 -9.06 -7.43 -15.48
C VAL A 57 -9.47 -7.71 -16.93
N LYS A 58 -8.91 -6.93 -17.86
CA LYS A 58 -9.09 -7.12 -19.30
C LYS A 58 -8.14 -8.19 -19.84
N PRO A 59 -8.39 -8.71 -21.05
CA PRO A 59 -7.50 -9.66 -21.74
C PRO A 59 -6.03 -9.25 -21.85
N ASP A 60 -5.70 -7.97 -21.78
CA ASP A 60 -4.32 -7.46 -21.79
C ASP A 60 -3.62 -7.55 -20.42
N GLY A 61 -4.33 -8.03 -19.38
CA GLY A 61 -3.84 -8.13 -18.02
C GLY A 61 -3.90 -6.83 -17.24
N ARG A 62 -4.63 -5.80 -17.71
CA ARG A 62 -4.79 -4.52 -17.03
C ARG A 62 -6.13 -4.41 -16.29
N ALA A 63 -6.12 -3.64 -15.20
CA ALA A 63 -7.34 -3.25 -14.53
C ALA A 63 -8.14 -2.27 -15.40
N SER A 64 -9.44 -2.49 -15.51
CA SER A 64 -10.38 -1.59 -16.21
C SER A 64 -11.44 -1.00 -15.29
N ASP A 65 -11.79 -1.69 -14.21
CA ASP A 65 -12.68 -1.21 -13.17
C ASP A 65 -12.20 -1.74 -11.81
N ILE A 66 -12.38 -0.95 -10.75
CA ILE A 66 -11.94 -1.29 -9.39
C ILE A 66 -13.04 -0.86 -8.42
N LYS A 67 -13.53 -1.82 -7.64
CA LYS A 67 -14.58 -1.63 -6.64
C LYS A 67 -14.04 -2.02 -5.27
N ILE A 68 -14.04 -1.08 -4.34
CA ILE A 68 -13.72 -1.39 -2.94
C ILE A 68 -14.90 -2.16 -2.35
N SER A 69 -14.65 -3.37 -1.89
CA SER A 69 -15.62 -4.23 -1.20
C SER A 69 -15.54 -4.04 0.31
N ILE A 70 -14.33 -3.87 0.84
CA ILE A 70 -14.07 -3.58 2.26
C ILE A 70 -13.11 -2.40 2.34
N SER A 71 -13.56 -1.32 2.99
CA SER A 71 -12.73 -0.16 3.30
C SER A 71 -11.83 -0.46 4.50
N SER A 72 -10.63 0.09 4.48
CA SER A 72 -9.70 0.09 5.61
C SER A 72 -10.16 0.96 6.79
N GLY A 73 -11.19 1.79 6.59
CA GLY A 73 -11.60 2.84 7.53
C GLY A 73 -10.86 4.16 7.33
N TYR A 74 -9.83 4.20 6.49
CA TYR A 74 -9.04 5.40 6.20
C TYR A 74 -8.98 5.67 4.71
N ARG A 75 -9.45 6.87 4.30
CA ARG A 75 -9.55 7.25 2.89
C ARG A 75 -8.23 7.14 2.14
N GLU A 76 -7.13 7.51 2.79
CA GLU A 76 -5.80 7.52 2.18
C GLU A 76 -5.28 6.09 1.92
N LEU A 77 -5.49 5.17 2.85
CA LEU A 77 -5.16 3.75 2.65
C LEU A 77 -6.00 3.13 1.52
N ASP A 78 -7.29 3.47 1.47
CA ASP A 78 -8.18 3.02 0.39
C ASP A 78 -7.73 3.55 -0.98
N MET A 79 -7.40 4.83 -1.07
CA MET A 79 -6.87 5.44 -2.29
C MET A 79 -5.53 4.82 -2.71
N ALA A 80 -4.65 4.52 -1.76
CA ALA A 80 -3.37 3.88 -2.03
C ALA A 80 -3.55 2.46 -2.56
N SER A 81 -4.47 1.68 -1.97
CA SER A 81 -4.79 0.34 -2.47
C SER A 81 -5.35 0.39 -3.90
N VAL A 82 -6.27 1.32 -4.20
CA VAL A 82 -6.82 1.50 -5.55
C VAL A 82 -5.73 1.91 -6.54
N THR A 83 -4.84 2.83 -6.16
CA THR A 83 -3.73 3.29 -6.99
C THR A 83 -2.75 2.15 -7.29
N ALA A 84 -2.44 1.33 -6.29
CA ALA A 84 -1.60 0.15 -6.48
C ALA A 84 -2.27 -0.84 -7.42
N ALA A 85 -3.53 -1.20 -7.15
CA ALA A 85 -4.31 -2.12 -7.97
C ALA A 85 -4.45 -1.66 -9.44
N ALA A 86 -4.59 -0.36 -9.68
CA ALA A 86 -4.65 0.19 -11.04
C ALA A 86 -3.33 0.06 -11.83
N LYS A 87 -2.19 0.09 -11.13
CA LYS A 87 -0.85 -0.02 -11.74
C LYS A 87 -0.40 -1.46 -11.96
N CYS A 88 -1.05 -2.43 -11.31
CA CYS A 88 -0.72 -3.84 -11.41
C CYS A 88 -0.86 -4.39 -12.82
N THR A 89 -0.08 -5.46 -13.07
CA THR A 89 -0.31 -6.37 -14.18
C THR A 89 -0.78 -7.70 -13.62
N TYR A 90 -1.93 -8.17 -14.08
CA TYR A 90 -2.58 -9.38 -13.58
C TYR A 90 -2.31 -10.54 -14.52
N ALA A 91 -1.89 -11.67 -13.95
CA ALA A 91 -1.75 -12.91 -14.71
C ALA A 91 -3.12 -13.57 -14.83
N LEU A 92 -3.70 -13.55 -16.03
CA LEU A 92 -4.88 -14.37 -16.33
C LEU A 92 -4.43 -15.81 -16.59
N ARG A 93 -5.04 -16.78 -15.92
CA ARG A 93 -4.92 -18.18 -16.33
C ARG A 93 -5.67 -18.30 -17.67
N PRO A 94 -5.08 -18.90 -18.72
CA PRO A 94 -5.86 -19.20 -19.91
C PRO A 94 -7.01 -20.11 -19.50
N ALA A 95 -8.25 -19.62 -19.58
CA ALA A 95 -9.38 -20.50 -19.75
C ALA A 95 -9.28 -21.08 -21.17
N ASP A 96 -9.67 -22.33 -21.33
CA ASP A 96 -9.60 -23.06 -22.58
C ASP A 96 -10.49 -22.34 -23.63
N GLY A 97 -9.90 -21.39 -24.36
CA GLY A 97 -10.61 -20.48 -25.28
C GLY A 97 -10.85 -19.08 -24.71
N ALA A 98 -10.47 -18.08 -25.51
CA ALA A 98 -10.68 -16.62 -25.38
C ALA A 98 -10.51 -16.00 -23.98
N ARG A 99 -9.53 -15.09 -23.82
CA ARG A 99 -9.43 -14.23 -22.63
C ARG A 99 -10.72 -13.42 -22.50
N GLN A 100 -11.47 -13.62 -21.41
CA GLN A 100 -12.66 -12.83 -21.08
C GLN A 100 -12.32 -11.84 -19.97
N ASP A 101 -13.10 -10.76 -19.88
CA ASP A 101 -13.01 -9.83 -18.75
C ASP A 101 -13.38 -10.58 -17.46
N GLU A 102 -12.50 -10.54 -16.47
CA GLU A 102 -12.68 -11.32 -15.23
C GLU A 102 -12.52 -10.44 -14.00
N TRP A 103 -13.45 -10.57 -13.05
CA TRP A 103 -13.35 -9.93 -11.74
C TRP A 103 -12.43 -10.73 -10.83
N GLN A 104 -11.36 -10.09 -10.38
CA GLN A 104 -10.39 -10.65 -9.44
C GLN A 104 -10.53 -10.01 -8.06
N GLN A 105 -10.32 -10.78 -7.00
CA GLN A 105 -10.31 -10.25 -5.62
C GLN A 105 -8.89 -9.97 -5.17
N LEU A 106 -8.64 -8.75 -4.71
CA LEU A 106 -7.36 -8.30 -4.19
C LEU A 106 -7.52 -7.79 -2.76
N LYS A 107 -6.53 -8.11 -1.91
CA LYS A 107 -6.52 -7.76 -0.50
C LYS A 107 -5.20 -7.09 -0.15
N PHE A 108 -5.29 -5.86 0.35
CA PHE A 108 -4.17 -5.13 0.94
C PHE A 108 -4.28 -5.16 2.45
N LYS A 109 -3.21 -5.58 3.12
CA LYS A 109 -3.10 -5.55 4.57
C LYS A 109 -2.11 -4.47 4.97
N TRP A 110 -2.61 -3.44 5.65
CA TRP A 110 -1.82 -2.31 6.12
C TRP A 110 -1.40 -2.58 7.58
N GLU A 111 -0.21 -3.19 7.77
CA GLU A 111 0.44 -3.44 9.08
C GLU A 111 1.58 -2.44 9.39
N PRO A 112 1.48 -1.63 10.47
CA PRO A 112 2.51 -0.66 10.83
C PRO A 112 3.87 -1.35 11.01
N GLY A 113 4.92 -0.72 10.51
CA GLY A 113 6.29 -1.25 10.59
C GLY A 113 6.70 -2.26 9.51
N LYS A 114 5.80 -2.67 8.61
CA LYS A 114 6.16 -3.49 7.43
C LYS A 114 6.26 -2.73 6.12
N ALA A 115 5.81 -1.48 6.08
CA ALA A 115 5.80 -0.72 4.84
C ALA A 115 6.87 0.35 4.76
N LYS A 116 7.36 0.55 3.54
CA LYS A 116 8.29 1.60 3.18
C LYS A 116 7.49 2.89 2.97
N ALA A 117 7.44 3.74 3.99
CA ALA A 117 6.94 5.11 3.83
C ALA A 117 7.92 5.89 2.96
N LYS A 118 7.44 6.60 1.95
CA LYS A 118 8.22 7.65 1.31
C LYS A 118 7.94 8.94 2.05
N ALA A 119 8.98 9.52 2.66
CA ALA A 119 8.85 10.79 3.38
C ALA A 119 8.42 11.89 2.40
N GLU A 120 7.13 12.25 2.41
CA GLU A 120 6.60 13.34 1.58
C GLU A 120 6.76 14.69 2.29
N TYR A 121 7.39 15.60 1.55
CA TYR A 121 7.48 17.05 1.73
C TYR A 121 8.14 17.55 3.03
N TYR A 122 9.44 17.80 2.92
CA TYR A 122 10.22 18.60 3.86
C TYR A 122 10.83 19.79 3.12
N VAL A 123 10.86 20.97 3.75
CA VAL A 123 11.64 22.10 3.24
C VAL A 123 13.08 21.85 3.66
N CYS A 124 13.95 21.55 2.70
CA CYS A 124 15.34 21.32 3.01
C CYS A 124 16.27 21.65 1.87
N ALA A 125 17.42 22.21 2.25
CA ALA A 125 18.53 22.37 1.34
C ALA A 125 19.07 20.99 0.94
N LYS A 126 19.29 20.80 -0.36
CA LYS A 126 19.96 19.60 -0.86
C LYS A 126 21.36 19.52 -0.23
N PRO A 127 21.78 18.36 0.31
CA PRO A 127 23.15 18.15 0.77
C PRO A 127 24.17 18.53 -0.31
N GLU A 128 25.15 19.36 0.05
CA GLU A 128 26.27 19.70 -0.84
C GLU A 128 27.17 18.47 -1.02
N TRP A 129 27.66 18.25 -2.23
CA TRP A 129 28.55 17.12 -2.50
C TRP A 129 29.94 17.36 -1.87
N PRO A 130 30.44 16.49 -0.99
CA PRO A 130 31.75 16.67 -0.38
C PRO A 130 32.85 16.71 -1.44
N LYS A 131 33.72 17.73 -1.41
CA LYS A 131 34.78 17.91 -2.42
C LYS A 131 35.66 16.68 -2.60
N GLU A 132 35.95 15.95 -1.52
CA GLU A 132 36.70 14.70 -1.57
C GLU A 132 35.93 13.57 -2.24
N ALA A 133 34.66 13.38 -1.88
CA ALA A 133 33.80 12.39 -2.52
C ALA A 133 33.59 12.69 -4.01
N LEU A 134 33.55 13.96 -4.39
CA LEU A 134 33.46 14.40 -5.78
C LEU A 134 34.73 14.05 -6.56
N ARG A 135 35.92 14.33 -6.00
CA ARG A 135 37.21 13.99 -6.64
C ARG A 135 37.41 12.48 -6.82
N ASN A 136 36.90 11.68 -5.89
CA ASN A 136 36.99 10.22 -5.93
C ASN A 136 35.78 9.56 -6.60
N GLU A 137 34.87 10.36 -7.17
CA GLU A 137 33.67 9.91 -7.87
C GLU A 137 32.76 8.96 -7.07
N TYR A 138 32.77 9.09 -5.74
CA TYR A 138 31.98 8.23 -4.84
C TYR A 138 30.49 8.44 -5.06
N GLN A 139 29.77 7.34 -5.22
CA GLN A 139 28.32 7.33 -5.41
C GLN A 139 27.69 6.26 -4.52
N GLY A 140 26.38 6.34 -4.31
CA GLY A 140 25.67 5.35 -3.51
C GLY A 140 24.38 5.88 -2.93
N THR A 141 23.68 5.02 -2.21
CA THR A 141 22.42 5.37 -1.55
C THR A 141 22.54 5.09 -0.06
N VAL A 142 22.40 6.14 0.77
CA VAL A 142 22.29 6.00 2.22
C VAL A 142 20.83 5.90 2.62
N GLN A 143 20.53 5.04 3.60
CA GLN A 143 19.24 5.00 4.29
C GLN A 143 19.42 5.57 5.70
N LEU A 144 18.58 6.54 6.04
CA LEU A 144 18.62 7.31 7.28
C LEU A 144 17.31 7.16 8.04
N GLY A 145 17.41 7.02 9.36
CA GLY A 145 16.29 7.14 10.29
C GLY A 145 16.34 8.49 10.98
N PHE A 146 15.20 9.15 11.14
CA PHE A 146 15.06 10.42 11.88
C PHE A 146 13.89 10.34 12.86
N LEU A 147 14.13 10.70 14.12
CA LEU A 147 13.08 10.91 15.11
C LEU A 147 12.54 12.32 14.93
N ILE A 148 11.29 12.47 14.52
CA ILE A 148 10.66 13.76 14.28
C ILE A 148 9.76 14.08 15.45
N GLY A 149 10.03 15.20 16.13
CA GLY A 149 9.24 15.68 17.25
C GLY A 149 7.89 16.27 16.81
N THR A 150 7.06 16.61 17.78
CA THR A 150 5.71 17.18 17.58
C THR A 150 5.70 18.53 16.85
N ASP A 151 6.82 19.25 16.86
CA ASP A 151 7.05 20.49 16.12
C ASP A 151 7.63 20.27 14.72
N GLY A 152 7.77 19.01 14.29
CA GLY A 152 8.30 18.63 12.98
C GLY A 152 9.82 18.75 12.85
N LYS A 153 10.54 19.04 13.94
CA LYS A 153 12.01 19.08 13.95
C LYS A 153 12.59 17.71 14.22
N VAL A 154 13.75 17.44 13.66
CA VAL A 154 14.54 16.25 13.99
C VAL A 154 15.05 16.35 15.43
N ARG A 155 14.81 15.30 16.20
CA ARG A 155 15.25 15.12 17.59
C ARG A 155 16.41 14.15 17.70
N ASP A 156 16.42 13.15 16.84
CA ASP A 156 17.47 12.14 16.76
C ASP A 156 17.63 11.67 15.31
N SER A 157 18.79 11.13 14.97
CA SER A 157 19.10 10.62 13.64
C SER A 157 20.05 9.43 13.68
N ARG A 158 19.88 8.50 12.74
CA ARG A 158 20.74 7.33 12.61
C ARG A 158 20.92 6.91 11.16
N ILE A 159 22.06 6.30 10.86
CA ILE A 159 22.28 5.60 9.60
C ILE A 159 21.73 4.19 9.75
N GLU A 160 20.74 3.84 8.94
CA GLU A 160 20.16 2.49 8.90
C GLU A 160 20.85 1.61 7.86
N LYS A 161 21.32 2.21 6.76
CA LYS A 161 22.13 1.54 5.74
C LYS A 161 23.12 2.53 5.12
N THR A 162 24.39 2.17 5.12
CA THR A 162 25.45 2.95 4.49
C THR A 162 25.33 2.98 2.96
N SER A 163 25.78 4.07 2.35
CA SER A 163 25.99 4.20 0.91
C SER A 163 27.22 3.42 0.41
N GLY A 164 28.02 2.87 1.32
CA GLY A 164 29.36 2.34 1.05
C GLY A 164 30.49 3.36 1.26
N HIS A 165 30.16 4.64 1.55
CA HIS A 165 31.14 5.71 1.75
C HIS A 165 30.76 6.59 2.93
N ALA A 166 31.52 6.51 4.03
CA ALA A 166 31.22 7.23 5.28
C ALA A 166 31.07 8.75 5.09
N ILE A 167 31.86 9.36 4.20
CA ILE A 167 31.77 10.80 3.90
C ILE A 167 30.43 11.20 3.27
N LEU A 168 29.85 10.32 2.44
CA LEU A 168 28.52 10.54 1.84
C LEU A 168 27.41 10.33 2.87
N ASP A 169 27.57 9.35 3.75
CA ASP A 169 26.59 9.03 4.80
C ASP A 169 26.46 10.16 5.81
N VAL A 170 27.59 10.60 6.39
CA VAL A 170 27.61 11.67 7.41
C VAL A 170 27.13 12.99 6.81
N THR A 171 27.52 13.31 5.57
CA THR A 171 27.08 14.54 4.91
C THR A 171 25.57 14.55 4.69
N ALA A 172 25.00 13.43 4.24
CA ALA A 172 23.56 13.32 4.06
C ALA A 172 22.82 13.39 5.41
N GLN A 173 23.30 12.67 6.44
CA GLN A 173 22.73 12.70 7.78
C GLN A 173 22.73 14.12 8.35
N ASP A 174 23.87 14.80 8.34
CA ASP A 174 24.02 16.15 8.88
C ASP A 174 23.13 17.15 8.15
N ALA A 175 23.16 17.14 6.82
CA ALA A 175 22.35 18.07 6.03
C ALA A 175 20.86 17.83 6.24
N LEU A 176 20.41 16.57 6.24
CA LEU A 176 19.00 16.23 6.36
C LEU A 176 18.48 16.34 7.81
N SER A 177 19.34 16.26 8.82
CA SER A 177 18.98 16.50 10.23
C SER A 177 18.45 17.92 10.48
N ARG A 178 18.77 18.87 9.59
CA ARG A 178 18.35 20.28 9.68
C ARG A 178 17.04 20.56 8.96
N CYS A 179 16.46 19.58 8.27
CA CYS A 179 15.20 19.79 7.57
C CYS A 179 14.03 19.98 8.56
N GLN A 180 13.01 20.70 8.11
CA GLN A 180 11.71 20.76 8.77
C GLN A 180 10.79 19.70 8.14
N PHE A 181 10.35 18.75 8.95
CA PHE A 181 9.43 17.69 8.56
C PHE A 181 8.01 18.00 9.03
N LYS A 182 7.03 17.29 8.46
CA LYS A 182 5.69 17.25 9.03
C LYS A 182 5.67 16.23 10.17
N PRO A 183 5.26 16.61 11.39
CA PRO A 183 5.18 15.67 12.51
C PRO A 183 4.12 14.59 12.24
N SER A 184 4.30 13.44 12.89
CA SER A 184 3.26 12.42 12.98
C SER A 184 2.08 12.93 13.81
N SER A 185 0.88 12.37 13.67
CA SER A 185 -0.28 12.77 14.47
C SER A 185 -1.08 11.56 14.95
N GLU A 186 -1.44 11.52 16.23
CA GLU A 186 -2.31 10.51 16.82
C GLU A 186 -3.59 11.19 17.32
N ASN A 187 -4.77 10.72 16.87
CA ASN A 187 -6.06 11.34 17.21
C ASN A 187 -6.12 12.86 16.91
N GLY A 188 -5.42 13.30 15.86
CA GLY A 188 -5.31 14.70 15.47
C GLY A 188 -4.32 15.54 16.29
N GLN A 189 -3.59 14.94 17.23
CA GLN A 189 -2.54 15.61 18.02
C GLN A 189 -1.16 15.21 17.50
N PRO A 190 -0.22 16.15 17.29
CA PRO A 190 1.12 15.81 16.86
C PRO A 190 1.85 14.93 17.88
N VAL A 191 2.49 13.86 17.40
CA VAL A 191 3.29 12.94 18.23
C VAL A 191 4.70 12.76 17.65
N GLU A 192 5.63 12.41 18.52
CA GLU A 192 7.01 12.10 18.13
C GLU A 192 7.09 10.70 17.51
N HIS A 193 7.78 10.56 16.37
CA HIS A 193 7.88 9.27 15.68
C HIS A 193 9.14 9.12 14.83
N TRP A 194 9.60 7.87 14.64
CA TRP A 194 10.74 7.54 13.77
C TRP A 194 10.31 7.41 12.31
N PHE A 195 11.02 8.08 11.40
CA PHE A 195 10.84 8.01 9.96
C PHE A 195 12.10 7.48 9.28
N SER A 196 11.94 6.70 8.22
CA SER A 196 13.05 6.24 7.37
C SER A 196 13.02 6.95 6.02
N MET A 197 14.18 7.36 5.51
CA MET A 197 14.34 7.98 4.20
C MET A 197 15.61 7.51 3.49
N GLN A 198 15.64 7.63 2.17
CA GLN A 198 16.83 7.32 1.35
C GLN A 198 17.33 8.58 0.64
N TYR A 199 18.65 8.76 0.61
CA TYR A 199 19.30 9.80 -0.18
C TYR A 199 20.30 9.17 -1.15
N ARG A 200 20.17 9.51 -2.44
CA ARG A 200 20.95 8.92 -3.52
C ARG A 200 21.95 9.93 -4.09
N TRP A 201 23.21 9.58 -4.05
CA TRP A 201 24.33 10.31 -4.66
C TRP A 201 24.58 9.75 -6.06
N LEU A 202 24.38 10.57 -7.10
CA LEU A 202 24.66 10.25 -8.50
C LEU A 202 25.46 11.35 -9.17
N LEU A 203 26.53 10.96 -9.87
CA LEU A 203 27.22 11.83 -10.81
C LEU A 203 26.54 11.69 -12.17
N ASN A 204 26.27 12.81 -12.81
CA ASN A 204 25.69 12.87 -14.15
C ASN A 204 26.76 12.78 -15.22
#